data_AF-A0A9W8X1K0-F1
#
_entry.id   AF-A0A9W8X1K0-F1
#
_cell.length_a   1.000
_cell.length_b   1.000
_cell.length_c   1.000
_cell.angle_alpha   90.00
_cell.angle_beta   90.00
_cell.angle_gamma   90.00
#
_symmetry.space_group_name_H-M   'P 1'
#
loop_
_entity.id
_entity.type
_entity.pdbx_description
1 polymer ?
#
loop_
_entity_poly.entity_id
_entity_poly.type
_entity_poly.pdbx_seq_one_letter_code
_entity_poly.pdbx_strand_id
1 'polypeptide(L)'
;MRLFMQLIFWQQLLGNLHAGKPPPLPVNDAVDVRQHLPSMYSQSGVFVMQLIHREARLHAKWHEIKQSAYPPTTRRDLAELLQAALDLDQKYQAWEVNIPHIWRYQMEPNTPEIRATYDGKRQRLVLNSRGAPEEIHSYSNLKRCWVWGFYRTSRMFLLRDLLEILNWMFRLPEADPVMVAPLSPNFASPFPLEDEVAPVTFDSASLRIHHSFATVHLVNVIEKSCSAILGSFTVPVYGKSYEDVMGMRGYVNLWPLGIMDAVLRSGLVPDSRAPISPPSTGQHSPHTGSPAPVPDVLTQNMHQSYLTPPPYQGRSPDAIKQEEEFHPLIPEAPHERQSFAHQRTDSKTTPVWNPAAPKTHIFDSSAPHPYDHPVNLPSLAFDITKPKKIDVAARREWLNCMLYYTATDLGIKKGMYVPLTEGLLPTVKAKVDAALGRG
;
A
#
# COMPACT_ATOMS: atom_id res chain seq x y z
N MET A 1 -6.32 1.16 -29.84
CA MET A 1 -5.85 -0.23 -29.66
C MET A 1 -4.60 -0.37 -28.77
N ARG A 2 -3.52 0.41 -28.96
CA ARG A 2 -2.23 0.21 -28.26
C ARG A 2 -2.20 0.55 -26.75
N LEU A 3 -2.87 1.62 -26.34
CA LEU A 3 -2.99 2.03 -24.92
C LEU A 3 -3.90 1.08 -24.11
N PHE A 4 -4.82 0.41 -24.80
CA PHE A 4 -5.78 -0.53 -24.24
C PHE A 4 -5.10 -1.84 -23.82
N MET A 5 -4.18 -2.40 -24.62
CA MET A 5 -3.41 -3.59 -24.25
C MET A 5 -2.52 -3.37 -23.02
N GLN A 6 -1.87 -2.21 -22.94
CA GLN A 6 -1.08 -1.86 -21.76
C GLN A 6 -1.96 -1.78 -20.50
N LEU A 7 -3.13 -1.13 -20.61
CA LEU A 7 -4.08 -1.01 -19.51
C LEU A 7 -4.61 -2.38 -19.07
N ILE A 8 -4.99 -3.26 -19.99
CA ILE A 8 -5.43 -4.62 -19.67
C ILE A 8 -4.38 -5.37 -18.86
N PHE A 9 -3.12 -5.29 -19.27
CA PHE A 9 -2.05 -5.97 -18.55
C PHE A 9 -1.83 -5.40 -17.14
N TRP A 10 -1.85 -4.07 -16.97
CA TRP A 10 -1.81 -3.46 -15.64
C TRP A 10 -2.98 -3.90 -14.76
N GLN A 11 -4.19 -3.95 -15.32
CA GLN A 11 -5.38 -4.41 -14.60
C GLN A 11 -5.27 -5.88 -14.21
N GLN A 12 -4.74 -6.72 -15.10
CA GLN A 12 -4.48 -8.13 -14.82
C GLN A 12 -3.48 -8.29 -13.69
N LEU A 13 -2.38 -7.52 -13.69
CA LEU A 13 -1.40 -7.53 -12.60
C LEU A 13 -2.01 -7.10 -11.27
N LEU A 14 -2.81 -6.02 -11.25
CA LEU A 14 -3.52 -5.62 -10.03
C LEU A 14 -4.54 -6.67 -9.57
N GLY A 15 -5.24 -7.31 -10.51
CA GLY A 15 -6.17 -8.40 -10.20
C GLY A 15 -5.45 -9.59 -9.57
N ASN A 16 -4.24 -9.91 -10.05
CA ASN A 16 -3.40 -10.96 -9.49
C ASN A 16 -2.88 -10.61 -8.09
N LEU A 17 -2.45 -9.36 -7.87
CA LEU A 17 -2.11 -8.86 -6.53
C LEU A 17 -3.29 -9.01 -5.58
N HIS A 18 -4.48 -8.52 -5.97
CA HIS A 18 -5.69 -8.65 -5.15
C HIS A 18 -6.13 -10.11 -4.92
N ALA A 19 -5.81 -11.01 -5.84
CA ALA A 19 -6.14 -12.43 -5.70
C ALA A 19 -5.07 -13.25 -4.97
N GLY A 20 -3.88 -12.69 -4.70
CA GLY A 20 -2.73 -13.45 -4.21
C GLY A 20 -2.27 -14.54 -5.19
N LYS A 21 -2.40 -14.29 -6.51
CA LYS A 21 -2.11 -15.28 -7.57
C LYS A 21 -0.91 -14.87 -8.41
N PRO A 22 -0.13 -15.82 -8.94
CA PRO A 22 0.99 -15.50 -9.79
C PRO A 22 0.52 -14.86 -11.10
N PRO A 23 1.29 -13.93 -11.69
CA PRO A 23 0.99 -13.40 -13.00
C PRO A 23 1.06 -14.50 -14.08
N PRO A 24 0.09 -14.57 -15.00
CA PRO A 24 -0.03 -15.68 -15.95
C PRO A 24 0.98 -15.62 -17.10
N LEU A 25 1.55 -14.45 -17.38
CA LEU A 25 2.59 -14.28 -18.40
C LEU A 25 3.96 -14.21 -17.72
N PRO A 26 4.96 -15.00 -18.14
CA PRO A 26 6.30 -14.97 -17.59
C PRO A 26 7.08 -13.80 -18.17
N VAL A 27 6.88 -12.61 -17.59
CA VAL A 27 7.52 -11.38 -18.04
C VAL A 27 8.75 -11.14 -17.15
N ASN A 28 9.87 -11.80 -17.43
CA ASN A 28 11.02 -11.79 -16.53
C ASN A 28 11.93 -10.57 -16.77
N ASP A 29 12.03 -10.10 -18.01
CA ASP A 29 12.91 -9.00 -18.41
C ASP A 29 12.29 -8.02 -19.42
N ALA A 30 13.07 -7.02 -19.85
CA ALA A 30 12.56 -5.96 -20.73
C ALA A 30 12.38 -6.45 -22.17
N VAL A 31 13.06 -7.54 -22.53
CA VAL A 31 12.95 -8.20 -23.82
C VAL A 31 11.65 -8.98 -23.86
N ASP A 32 11.33 -9.77 -22.83
CA ASP A 32 10.06 -10.47 -22.65
C ASP A 32 8.88 -9.50 -22.67
N VAL A 33 8.99 -8.38 -21.93
CA VAL A 33 7.98 -7.33 -21.95
C VAL A 33 7.77 -6.82 -23.39
N ARG A 34 8.86 -6.55 -24.12
CA ARG A 34 8.78 -6.04 -25.50
C ARG A 34 8.31 -7.10 -26.49
N GLN A 35 8.56 -8.38 -26.25
CA GLN A 35 8.10 -9.48 -27.11
C GLN A 35 6.60 -9.71 -26.92
N HIS A 36 6.13 -9.76 -25.69
CA HIS A 36 4.72 -10.01 -25.37
C HIS A 36 3.86 -8.73 -25.50
N LEU A 37 4.47 -7.54 -25.34
CA LEU A 37 3.81 -6.24 -25.35
C LEU A 37 4.64 -5.19 -26.12
N PRO A 38 4.87 -5.38 -27.44
CA PRO A 38 5.77 -4.55 -28.27
C PRO A 38 5.39 -3.07 -28.38
N SER A 39 4.16 -2.71 -28.01
CA SER A 39 3.64 -1.35 -28.14
C SER A 39 3.86 -0.44 -26.92
N MET A 40 4.78 -0.77 -26.01
CA MET A 40 5.03 0.05 -24.82
C MET A 40 5.92 1.27 -25.08
N TYR A 41 5.36 2.44 -24.80
CA TYR A 41 5.87 3.74 -25.26
C TYR A 41 7.02 4.34 -24.44
N SER A 42 7.44 3.76 -23.31
CA SER A 42 8.57 4.31 -22.54
C SER A 42 9.29 3.26 -21.69
N GLN A 43 10.62 3.36 -21.61
CA GLN A 43 11.45 2.55 -20.71
C GLN A 43 10.97 2.62 -19.26
N SER A 44 10.56 3.80 -18.79
CA SER A 44 10.01 3.98 -17.43
C SER A 44 8.71 3.21 -17.20
N GLY A 45 7.85 3.08 -18.22
CA GLY A 45 6.60 2.30 -18.11
C GLY A 45 6.84 0.79 -18.13
N VAL A 46 7.79 0.34 -18.95
CA VAL A 46 8.26 -1.06 -18.97
C VAL A 46 8.85 -1.45 -17.61
N PHE A 47 9.65 -0.57 -17.01
CA PHE A 47 10.26 -0.84 -15.71
C PHE A 47 9.23 -0.97 -14.59
N VAL A 48 8.27 -0.04 -14.47
CA VAL A 48 7.21 -0.17 -13.44
C VAL A 48 6.43 -1.46 -13.66
N MET A 49 6.22 -1.87 -14.91
CA MET A 49 5.47 -3.09 -15.19
C MET A 49 6.20 -4.33 -14.69
N GLN A 50 7.53 -4.36 -14.83
CA GLN A 50 8.38 -5.41 -14.26
C GLN A 50 8.37 -5.38 -12.75
N LEU A 51 8.41 -4.20 -12.12
CA LEU A 51 8.28 -4.08 -10.67
C LEU A 51 6.97 -4.72 -10.19
N ILE A 52 5.83 -4.36 -10.79
CA ILE A 52 4.53 -4.91 -10.41
C ILE A 52 4.42 -6.40 -10.71
N HIS A 53 5.00 -6.86 -11.82
CA HIS A 53 5.03 -8.29 -12.14
C HIS A 53 5.82 -9.09 -11.11
N ARG A 54 7.02 -8.64 -10.75
CA ARG A 54 7.84 -9.23 -9.70
C ARG A 54 7.09 -9.21 -8.38
N GLU A 55 6.50 -8.07 -8.04
CA GLU A 55 5.70 -7.95 -6.82
C GLU A 55 4.53 -8.93 -6.79
N ALA A 56 3.80 -9.11 -7.89
CA ALA A 56 2.73 -10.09 -7.97
C ALA A 56 3.23 -11.54 -7.77
N ARG A 57 4.44 -11.88 -8.23
CA ARG A 57 5.05 -13.19 -7.97
C ARG A 57 5.44 -13.36 -6.51
N LEU A 58 6.05 -12.34 -5.91
CA LEU A 58 6.45 -12.36 -4.51
C LEU A 58 5.23 -12.46 -3.59
N HIS A 59 4.21 -11.64 -3.83
CA HIS A 59 2.96 -11.66 -3.11
C HIS A 59 2.25 -13.02 -3.22
N ALA A 60 2.19 -13.60 -4.42
CA ALA A 60 1.63 -14.95 -4.60
C ALA A 60 2.40 -16.01 -3.83
N LYS A 61 3.75 -15.96 -3.84
CA LYS A 61 4.58 -16.90 -3.08
C LYS A 61 4.40 -16.73 -1.57
N TRP A 62 4.30 -15.49 -1.10
CA TRP A 62 3.99 -15.21 0.31
C TRP A 62 2.63 -15.81 0.71
N HIS A 63 1.61 -15.63 -0.12
CA HIS A 63 0.29 -16.22 0.09
C HIS A 63 0.31 -17.75 0.11
N GLU A 64 1.05 -18.40 -0.79
CA GLU A 64 1.25 -19.84 -0.80
C GLU A 64 1.88 -20.33 0.51
N ILE A 65 2.94 -19.65 0.99
CA ILE A 65 3.61 -19.97 2.25
C ILE A 65 2.67 -19.80 3.44
N LYS A 66 1.93 -18.69 3.51
CA LYS A 66 0.95 -18.44 4.57
C LYS A 66 -0.15 -19.49 4.63
N GLN A 67 -0.60 -19.98 3.47
CA GLN A 67 -1.71 -20.91 3.35
C GLN A 67 -1.26 -22.39 3.36
N SER A 68 0.04 -22.64 3.44
CA SER A 68 0.62 -23.98 3.46
C SER A 68 0.15 -24.76 4.70
N ALA A 69 -0.16 -26.05 4.51
CA ALA A 69 -0.36 -26.99 5.62
C ALA A 69 0.92 -27.22 6.43
N TYR A 70 2.07 -26.86 5.86
CA TYR A 70 3.40 -26.93 6.48
C TYR A 70 3.96 -25.51 6.54
N PRO A 71 3.56 -24.70 7.54
CA PRO A 71 4.04 -23.32 7.66
C PRO A 71 5.53 -23.29 8.03
N PRO A 72 6.21 -22.15 7.79
CA PRO A 72 7.57 -21.89 8.26
C PRO A 72 7.73 -22.21 9.76
N THR A 73 8.84 -22.87 10.09
CA THR A 73 9.15 -23.30 11.46
C THR A 73 10.35 -22.57 12.05
N THR A 74 11.21 -22.00 11.19
CA THR A 74 12.39 -21.23 11.60
C THR A 74 12.49 -19.93 10.82
N ARG A 75 13.27 -18.97 11.31
CA ARG A 75 13.58 -17.74 10.55
C ARG A 75 14.28 -18.04 9.22
N ARG A 76 15.06 -19.12 9.13
CA ARG A 76 15.77 -19.48 7.89
C ARG A 76 14.81 -19.79 6.74
N ASP A 77 13.65 -20.37 7.05
CA ASP A 77 12.57 -20.67 6.10
C ASP A 77 12.04 -19.41 5.40
N LEU A 78 12.23 -18.22 5.99
CA LEU A 78 11.75 -16.96 5.40
C LEU A 78 12.87 -16.05 4.89
N ALA A 79 14.13 -16.40 5.10
CA ALA A 79 15.26 -15.51 4.83
C ALA A 79 15.40 -15.15 3.33
N GLU A 80 15.24 -16.12 2.43
CA GLU A 80 15.32 -15.86 0.99
C GLU A 80 14.15 -15.04 0.46
N LEU A 81 12.94 -15.26 0.99
CA LEU A 81 11.78 -14.46 0.64
C LEU A 81 11.93 -13.02 1.15
N LEU A 82 12.42 -12.84 2.38
CA LEU A 82 12.71 -11.52 2.95
C LEU A 82 13.76 -10.79 2.10
N GLN A 83 14.86 -11.46 1.72
CA GLN A 83 15.89 -10.87 0.87
C GLN A 83 15.32 -10.44 -0.49
N ALA A 84 14.54 -11.31 -1.14
CA ALA A 84 13.87 -10.98 -2.40
C ALA A 84 12.95 -9.76 -2.28
N ALA A 85 12.23 -9.62 -1.16
CA ALA A 85 11.36 -8.48 -0.88
C ALA A 85 12.17 -7.18 -0.65
N LEU A 86 13.27 -7.27 0.09
CA LEU A 86 14.19 -6.14 0.33
C LEU A 86 14.83 -5.65 -0.97
N ASP A 87 15.34 -6.56 -1.80
CA ASP A 87 15.92 -6.24 -3.11
C ASP A 87 14.89 -5.62 -4.05
N LEU A 88 13.64 -6.07 -3.96
CA LEU A 88 12.55 -5.49 -4.73
C LEU A 88 12.22 -4.07 -4.25
N ASP A 89 12.15 -3.81 -2.93
CA ASP A 89 11.90 -2.43 -2.43
C ASP A 89 13.04 -1.48 -2.82
N GLN A 90 14.29 -1.96 -2.83
CA GLN A 90 15.42 -1.18 -3.37
C GLN A 90 15.20 -0.81 -4.85
N LYS A 91 14.70 -1.75 -5.68
CA LYS A 91 14.36 -1.48 -7.09
C LYS A 91 13.20 -0.48 -7.23
N TYR A 92 12.20 -0.54 -6.34
CA TYR A 92 11.14 0.48 -6.26
C TYR A 92 11.71 1.86 -5.91
N GLN A 93 12.58 1.95 -4.92
CA GLN A 93 13.23 3.20 -4.51
C GLN A 93 14.12 3.78 -5.62
N ALA A 94 14.95 2.94 -6.22
CA ALA A 94 15.84 3.33 -7.32
C ALA A 94 15.05 3.93 -8.48
N TRP A 95 13.87 3.39 -8.81
CA TRP A 95 13.01 3.98 -9.83
C TRP A 95 12.48 5.35 -9.44
N GLU A 96 11.99 5.53 -8.22
CA GLU A 96 11.43 6.79 -7.74
C GLU A 96 12.49 7.91 -7.75
N VAL A 97 13.73 7.60 -7.35
CA VAL A 97 14.85 8.56 -7.33
C VAL A 97 15.33 8.90 -8.75
N ASN A 98 15.43 7.91 -9.63
CA ASN A 98 16.00 8.09 -10.98
C ASN A 98 14.97 8.44 -12.05
N ILE A 99 13.72 8.71 -11.66
CA ILE A 99 12.68 9.03 -12.63
C ILE A 99 13.00 10.37 -13.34
N PRO A 100 12.93 10.43 -14.69
CA PRO A 100 13.18 11.67 -15.41
C PRO A 100 12.26 12.81 -14.95
N HIS A 101 12.73 14.05 -15.01
CA HIS A 101 11.96 15.22 -14.55
C HIS A 101 10.58 15.32 -15.24
N ILE A 102 10.51 14.97 -16.53
CA ILE A 102 9.27 14.91 -17.31
C ILE A 102 8.32 13.79 -16.87
N TRP A 103 8.60 13.01 -15.83
CA TRP A 103 7.69 12.03 -15.25
C TRP A 103 7.34 12.33 -13.80
N ARG A 104 8.00 13.33 -13.19
CA ARG A 104 7.71 13.79 -11.84
C ARG A 104 6.35 14.48 -11.80
N TYR A 105 5.72 14.38 -10.64
CA TYR A 105 4.55 15.16 -10.27
C TYR A 105 4.99 16.47 -9.63
N GLN A 106 4.10 17.46 -9.61
CA GLN A 106 4.30 18.66 -8.81
C GLN A 106 3.65 18.45 -7.45
N MET A 107 4.20 19.10 -6.44
CA MET A 107 3.78 18.98 -5.04
C MET A 107 3.62 20.38 -4.46
N GLU A 108 2.50 20.60 -3.80
CA GLU A 108 2.19 21.83 -3.08
C GLU A 108 1.70 21.49 -1.66
N PRO A 109 2.00 22.31 -0.64
CA PRO A 109 1.47 22.09 0.69
C PRO A 109 -0.04 22.38 0.73
N ASN A 110 -0.80 21.58 1.49
CA ASN A 110 -2.24 21.75 1.69
C ASN A 110 -2.55 22.86 2.71
N THR A 111 -2.11 24.09 2.43
CA THR A 111 -2.36 25.26 3.29
C THR A 111 -3.73 25.90 2.99
N PRO A 112 -4.30 26.72 3.89
CA PRO A 112 -5.53 27.46 3.60
C PRO A 112 -5.46 28.29 2.30
N GLU A 113 -4.30 28.88 2.01
CA GLU A 113 -4.06 29.74 0.85
C GLU A 113 -4.11 28.91 -0.45
N ILE A 114 -3.43 27.76 -0.48
CA ILE A 114 -3.46 26.85 -1.63
C ILE A 114 -4.86 26.27 -1.82
N ARG A 115 -5.55 25.89 -0.73
CA ARG A 115 -6.92 25.39 -0.78
C ARG A 115 -7.89 26.37 -1.41
N ALA A 116 -7.74 27.67 -1.15
CA ALA A 116 -8.59 28.71 -1.72
C ALA A 116 -8.53 28.78 -3.26
N THR A 117 -7.50 28.20 -3.90
CA THR A 117 -7.37 28.14 -5.36
C THR A 117 -8.25 27.06 -6.01
N TYR A 118 -8.75 26.10 -5.23
CA TYR A 118 -9.63 25.03 -5.70
C TYR A 118 -11.10 25.42 -5.55
N ASP A 119 -11.99 24.81 -6.33
CA ASP A 119 -13.43 25.04 -6.17
C ASP A 119 -13.94 24.57 -4.79
N GLY A 120 -15.04 25.16 -4.32
CA GLY A 120 -15.58 24.90 -2.99
C GLY A 120 -15.95 23.42 -2.75
N LYS A 121 -16.30 22.66 -3.80
CA LYS A 121 -16.58 21.22 -3.70
C LYS A 121 -15.29 20.46 -3.36
N ARG A 122 -14.18 20.73 -4.05
CA ARG A 122 -12.88 20.07 -3.76
C ARG A 122 -12.33 20.46 -2.41
N GLN A 123 -12.49 21.73 -2.01
CA GLN A 123 -12.10 22.19 -0.68
C GLN A 123 -12.82 21.38 0.40
N ARG A 124 -14.15 21.35 0.39
CA ARG A 124 -14.95 20.67 1.43
C ARG A 124 -14.76 19.15 1.43
N LEU A 125 -14.76 18.54 0.26
CA LEU A 125 -14.71 17.08 0.12
C LEU A 125 -13.32 16.51 0.40
N VAL A 126 -12.28 17.09 -0.20
CA VAL A 126 -10.95 16.48 -0.27
C VAL A 126 -9.95 17.14 0.68
N LEU A 127 -9.94 18.47 0.75
CA LEU A 127 -8.81 19.22 1.31
C LEU A 127 -9.01 19.74 2.75
N ASN A 128 -10.26 19.98 3.17
CA ASN A 128 -10.58 20.57 4.48
C ASN A 128 -10.86 19.54 5.59
N SER A 129 -10.90 18.25 5.25
CA SER A 129 -11.24 17.21 6.23
C SER A 129 -10.06 16.95 7.20
N ARG A 130 -10.36 16.47 8.40
CA ARG A 130 -9.34 16.08 9.40
C ARG A 130 -8.34 15.04 8.88
N GLY A 131 -8.77 14.16 7.96
CA GLY A 131 -7.92 13.12 7.37
C GLY A 131 -7.27 13.51 6.04
N ALA A 132 -7.41 14.76 5.60
CA ALA A 132 -6.84 15.23 4.33
C ALA A 132 -5.31 15.12 4.35
N PRO A 133 -4.67 14.85 3.19
CA PRO A 133 -3.22 14.83 3.09
C PRO A 133 -2.63 16.22 3.35
N GLU A 134 -1.41 16.27 3.89
CA GLU A 134 -0.65 17.51 4.13
C GLU A 134 -0.14 18.15 2.83
N GLU A 135 -0.10 17.38 1.75
CA GLU A 135 0.37 17.82 0.43
C GLU A 135 -0.69 17.54 -0.64
N ILE A 136 -0.59 18.26 -1.74
CA ILE A 136 -1.41 18.08 -2.93
C ILE A 136 -0.47 17.80 -4.09
N HIS A 137 -0.65 16.64 -4.74
CA HIS A 137 0.07 16.31 -5.96
C HIS A 137 -0.76 16.64 -7.19
N SER A 138 -0.11 17.26 -8.17
CA SER A 138 -0.69 17.50 -9.49
C SER A 138 0.12 16.80 -10.59
N TYR A 139 -0.58 16.41 -11.65
CA TYR A 139 -0.02 15.68 -12.78
C TYR A 139 -0.33 16.41 -14.07
N SER A 140 0.59 16.38 -15.03
CA SER A 140 0.38 17.03 -16.33
C SER A 140 -0.52 16.22 -17.27
N ASN A 141 -0.68 14.91 -17.05
CA ASN A 141 -1.55 14.06 -17.83
C ASN A 141 -1.93 12.78 -17.07
N LEU A 142 -3.03 12.18 -17.51
CA LEU A 142 -3.61 10.99 -16.87
C LEU A 142 -2.67 9.77 -16.90
N LYS A 143 -1.85 9.62 -17.94
CA LYS A 143 -0.90 8.50 -18.03
C LYS A 143 0.11 8.53 -16.88
N ARG A 144 0.62 9.71 -16.50
CA ARG A 144 1.52 9.84 -15.34
C ARG A 144 0.80 9.48 -14.05
N CYS A 145 -0.41 9.99 -13.88
CA CYS A 145 -1.25 9.66 -12.73
C CYS A 145 -1.41 8.13 -12.58
N TRP A 146 -1.67 7.42 -13.69
CA TRP A 146 -1.77 5.95 -13.68
C TRP A 146 -0.48 5.28 -13.29
N VAL A 147 0.63 5.61 -13.93
CA VAL A 147 1.93 4.97 -13.65
C VAL A 147 2.30 5.16 -12.17
N TRP A 148 2.12 6.36 -11.63
CA TRP A 148 2.35 6.61 -10.20
C TRP A 148 1.35 5.87 -9.30
N GLY A 149 0.07 5.84 -9.66
CA GLY A 149 -0.96 5.12 -8.91
C GLY A 149 -0.68 3.62 -8.83
N PHE A 150 -0.35 2.99 -9.96
CA PHE A 150 0.03 1.57 -10.03
C PHE A 150 1.33 1.30 -9.25
N TYR A 151 2.37 2.11 -9.45
CA TYR A 151 3.63 2.01 -8.71
C TYR A 151 3.39 2.02 -7.20
N ARG A 152 2.67 3.02 -6.69
CA ARG A 152 2.44 3.17 -5.24
C ARG A 152 1.54 2.08 -4.68
N THR A 153 0.49 1.69 -5.42
CA THR A 153 -0.41 0.61 -5.01
C THR A 153 0.35 -0.71 -4.87
N SER A 154 1.17 -1.05 -5.86
CA SER A 154 1.98 -2.26 -5.81
C SER A 154 3.05 -2.20 -4.72
N ARG A 155 3.69 -1.04 -4.52
CA ARG A 155 4.67 -0.88 -3.43
C ARG A 155 4.02 -1.00 -2.04
N MET A 156 2.74 -0.63 -1.89
CA MET A 156 1.99 -0.86 -0.65
C MET A 156 1.78 -2.35 -0.37
N PHE A 157 1.52 -3.18 -1.39
CA PHE A 157 1.51 -4.64 -1.23
C PHE A 157 2.87 -5.15 -0.74
N LEU A 158 3.95 -4.75 -1.42
CA LEU A 158 5.31 -5.17 -1.07
C LEU A 158 5.65 -4.84 0.38
N LEU A 159 5.42 -3.59 0.78
CA LEU A 159 5.79 -3.11 2.11
C LEU A 159 4.92 -3.74 3.21
N ARG A 160 3.65 -4.04 2.90
CA ARG A 160 2.78 -4.82 3.79
C ARG A 160 3.34 -6.24 3.95
N ASP A 161 3.58 -6.95 2.85
CA ASP A 161 4.09 -8.32 2.86
C ASP A 161 5.43 -8.40 3.60
N LEU A 162 6.31 -7.43 3.36
CA LEU A 162 7.61 -7.35 4.03
C LEU A 162 7.45 -7.18 5.55
N LEU A 163 6.50 -6.36 6.02
CA LEU A 163 6.19 -6.25 7.45
C LEU A 163 5.56 -7.52 8.00
N GLU A 164 4.67 -8.18 7.27
CA GLU A 164 4.09 -9.47 7.67
C GLU A 164 5.20 -10.55 7.79
N ILE A 165 6.09 -10.67 6.81
CA ILE A 165 7.23 -11.60 6.84
C ILE A 165 8.13 -11.33 8.06
N LEU A 166 8.46 -10.06 8.32
CA LEU A 166 9.26 -9.68 9.50
C LEU A 166 8.53 -10.01 10.81
N ASN A 167 7.23 -9.74 10.89
CA ASN A 167 6.37 -10.09 12.03
C ASN A 167 6.34 -11.60 12.30
N TRP A 168 6.34 -12.42 11.24
CA TRP A 168 6.48 -13.87 11.37
C TRP A 168 7.88 -14.25 11.87
N MET A 169 8.95 -13.71 11.27
CA MET A 169 10.32 -14.00 11.67
C MET A 169 10.61 -13.65 13.14
N PHE A 170 10.02 -12.60 13.69
CA PHE A 170 10.14 -12.28 15.12
C PHE A 170 9.48 -13.30 16.05
N ARG A 171 8.49 -14.06 15.56
CA ARG A 171 7.78 -15.10 16.32
C ARG A 171 8.36 -16.49 16.11
N LEU A 172 9.17 -16.68 15.08
CA LEU A 172 9.84 -17.94 14.77
C LEU A 172 11.21 -18.03 15.48
N PRO A 173 11.61 -19.24 15.90
CA PRO A 173 12.93 -19.48 16.45
C PRO A 173 14.04 -19.27 15.41
N GLU A 174 15.23 -18.94 15.88
CA GLU A 174 16.45 -18.97 15.07
C GLU A 174 16.79 -20.42 14.68
N ALA A 175 17.35 -20.62 13.49
CA ALA A 175 17.76 -21.94 13.04
C ALA A 175 19.02 -22.39 13.80
N ASP A 176 19.12 -23.69 14.12
CA ASP A 176 20.30 -24.24 14.76
C ASP A 176 21.51 -24.17 13.81
N PRO A 177 22.59 -23.45 14.18
CA PRO A 177 23.78 -23.31 13.32
C PRO A 177 24.48 -24.65 13.03
N VAL A 178 24.23 -25.71 13.81
CA VAL A 178 24.84 -27.03 13.64
C VAL A 178 24.09 -27.89 12.60
N MET A 179 22.83 -27.58 12.31
CA MET A 179 21.97 -28.34 11.40
C MET A 179 21.41 -27.47 10.26
N VAL A 180 22.30 -26.82 9.48
CA VAL A 180 21.89 -26.09 8.27
C VAL A 180 21.58 -27.10 7.15
N ALA A 181 20.37 -27.65 7.16
CA ALA A 181 19.85 -28.40 6.04
C ALA A 181 19.61 -27.47 4.82
N PRO A 182 19.61 -28.00 3.58
CA PRO A 182 19.20 -27.24 2.41
C PRO A 182 17.81 -26.65 2.60
N LEU A 183 17.60 -25.41 2.14
CA LEU A 183 16.28 -24.77 2.21
C LEU A 183 15.27 -25.62 1.44
N SER A 184 14.10 -25.86 2.03
CA SER A 184 13.01 -26.55 1.34
C SER A 184 12.62 -25.78 0.07
N PRO A 185 12.40 -26.46 -1.08
CA PRO A 185 11.90 -25.81 -2.30
C PRO A 185 10.61 -25.01 -2.08
N ASN A 186 9.81 -25.39 -1.08
CA ASN A 186 8.57 -24.69 -0.73
C ASN A 186 8.82 -23.26 -0.21
N PHE A 187 10.02 -22.98 0.29
CA PHE A 187 10.40 -21.72 0.91
C PHE A 187 11.41 -20.92 0.08
N ALA A 188 11.86 -21.48 -1.04
CA ALA A 188 12.78 -20.81 -1.95
C ALA A 188 12.19 -19.52 -2.52
N SER A 189 13.06 -18.55 -2.78
CA SER A 189 12.70 -17.30 -3.46
C SER A 189 12.01 -17.57 -4.80
N PRO A 190 11.00 -16.77 -5.19
CA PRO A 190 10.38 -16.86 -6.51
C PRO A 190 11.28 -16.33 -7.63
N PHE A 191 12.45 -15.77 -7.31
CA PHE A 191 13.43 -15.26 -8.26
C PHE A 191 14.75 -16.03 -8.14
N PRO A 192 15.45 -16.29 -9.26
CA PRO A 192 16.78 -16.87 -9.22
C PRO A 192 17.72 -15.93 -8.44
N LEU A 193 18.50 -16.50 -7.53
CA LEU A 193 19.61 -15.80 -6.88
C LEU A 193 20.68 -15.57 -7.95
N GLU A 194 21.11 -14.32 -8.13
CA GLU A 194 22.05 -13.94 -9.21
C GLU A 194 23.48 -14.48 -8.97
N ASP A 195 23.79 -14.97 -7.75
CA ASP A 195 25.07 -15.60 -7.41
C ASP A 195 24.88 -16.75 -6.38
N GLU A 196 25.83 -17.69 -6.31
CA GLU A 196 25.97 -18.65 -5.18
C GLU A 196 26.36 -17.88 -3.91
N VAL A 197 25.39 -17.19 -3.32
CA VAL A 197 25.59 -16.42 -2.08
C VAL A 197 25.49 -17.37 -0.89
N ALA A 198 26.35 -17.15 0.11
CA ALA A 198 26.26 -17.78 1.42
C ALA A 198 24.82 -17.73 1.98
N PRO A 199 24.42 -18.68 2.84
CA PRO A 199 23.05 -18.72 3.37
C PRO A 199 22.66 -17.36 3.96
N VAL A 200 21.60 -16.75 3.42
CA VAL A 200 21.09 -15.48 3.93
C VAL A 200 20.61 -15.70 5.37
N THR A 201 21.19 -14.95 6.31
CA THR A 201 20.81 -15.01 7.73
C THR A 201 20.57 -13.59 8.24
N PHE A 202 19.56 -13.44 9.09
CA PHE A 202 19.19 -12.17 9.70
C PHE A 202 19.15 -12.33 11.21
N ASP A 203 19.98 -11.57 11.91
CA ASP A 203 19.90 -11.47 13.36
C ASP A 203 18.73 -10.57 13.81
N SER A 204 18.41 -10.62 15.11
CA SER A 204 17.32 -9.83 15.68
C SER A 204 17.53 -8.31 15.58
N ALA A 205 18.76 -7.83 15.39
CA ALA A 205 19.03 -6.40 15.22
C ALA A 205 18.69 -5.95 13.78
N SER A 206 19.18 -6.70 12.79
CA SER A 206 18.92 -6.52 11.36
C SER A 206 17.42 -6.58 11.07
N LEU A 207 16.69 -7.56 11.64
CA LEU A 207 15.24 -7.63 11.47
C LEU A 207 14.52 -6.38 11.99
N ARG A 208 14.96 -5.81 13.12
CA ARG A 208 14.36 -4.60 13.69
C ARG A 208 14.66 -3.37 12.85
N ILE A 209 15.86 -3.27 12.30
CA ILE A 209 16.26 -2.20 11.39
C ILE A 209 15.38 -2.25 10.13
N HIS A 210 15.26 -3.41 9.49
CA HIS A 210 14.41 -3.59 8.32
C HIS A 210 12.94 -3.32 8.62
N HIS A 211 12.43 -3.75 9.77
CA HIS A 211 11.05 -3.45 10.19
C HIS A 211 10.82 -1.94 10.33
N SER A 212 11.76 -1.21 10.95
CA SER A 212 11.66 0.24 11.08
C SER A 212 11.63 0.94 9.72
N PHE A 213 12.55 0.59 8.82
CA PHE A 213 12.58 1.16 7.47
C PHE A 213 11.33 0.85 6.66
N ALA A 214 10.86 -0.40 6.69
CA ALA A 214 9.63 -0.82 6.03
C ALA A 214 8.41 -0.03 6.52
N THR A 215 8.33 0.20 7.83
CA THR A 215 7.25 0.99 8.43
C THR A 215 7.31 2.45 7.97
N VAL A 216 8.51 3.07 7.96
CA VAL A 216 8.71 4.44 7.45
C VAL A 216 8.29 4.53 5.98
N HIS A 217 8.73 3.58 5.14
CA HIS A 217 8.42 3.55 3.72
C HIS A 217 6.92 3.36 3.47
N LEU A 218 6.26 2.51 4.28
CA LEU A 218 4.82 2.26 4.17
C LEU A 218 4.01 3.53 4.47
N VAL A 219 4.35 4.23 5.56
CA VAL A 219 3.70 5.50 5.90
C VAL A 219 3.91 6.53 4.79
N ASN A 220 5.15 6.65 4.29
CA ASN A 220 5.48 7.62 3.23
C ASN A 220 4.72 7.33 1.93
N VAL A 221 4.59 6.06 1.52
CA VAL A 221 3.84 5.73 0.29
C VAL A 221 2.35 5.94 0.46
N ILE A 222 1.77 5.72 1.65
CA ILE A 222 0.36 6.02 1.96
C ILE A 222 0.11 7.52 1.89
N GLU A 223 0.94 8.33 2.55
CA GLU A 223 0.82 9.80 2.52
C GLU A 223 0.91 10.32 1.08
N LYS A 224 1.94 9.93 0.34
CA LYS A 224 2.11 10.32 -1.07
C LYS A 224 0.93 9.88 -1.95
N SER A 225 0.35 8.71 -1.67
CA SER A 225 -0.82 8.21 -2.39
C SER A 225 -2.07 9.04 -2.10
N CYS A 226 -2.29 9.42 -0.84
CA CYS A 226 -3.37 10.32 -0.45
C CYS A 226 -3.24 11.68 -1.11
N SER A 227 -2.04 12.27 -1.11
CA SER A 227 -1.75 13.55 -1.77
C SER A 227 -2.06 13.53 -3.28
N ALA A 228 -2.05 12.36 -3.92
CA ALA A 228 -2.32 12.21 -5.35
C ALA A 228 -3.79 12.01 -5.75
N ILE A 229 -4.67 11.75 -4.79
CA ILE A 229 -6.10 11.48 -5.08
C ILE A 229 -6.78 12.69 -5.72
N LEU A 230 -6.44 13.92 -5.30
CA LEU A 230 -7.03 15.09 -5.95
C LEU A 230 -6.53 15.24 -7.39
N GLY A 231 -5.22 15.11 -7.61
CA GLY A 231 -4.60 15.23 -8.93
C GLY A 231 -5.15 14.25 -9.95
N SER A 232 -5.52 13.02 -9.54
CA SER A 232 -6.16 12.04 -10.42
C SER A 232 -7.59 12.43 -10.82
N PHE A 233 -8.32 13.11 -9.93
CA PHE A 233 -9.64 13.66 -10.23
C PHE A 233 -9.60 14.89 -11.13
N THR A 234 -8.54 15.69 -11.08
CA THR A 234 -8.48 17.00 -11.77
C THR A 234 -7.60 17.04 -13.01
N VAL A 235 -6.69 16.07 -13.20
CA VAL A 235 -5.74 16.06 -14.32
C VAL A 235 -6.44 16.20 -15.68
N PRO A 236 -6.04 17.13 -16.56
CA PRO A 236 -6.71 17.32 -17.85
C PRO A 236 -6.56 16.09 -18.77
N VAL A 237 -7.60 15.84 -19.57
CA VAL A 237 -7.58 14.85 -20.66
C VAL A 237 -7.88 15.57 -21.96
N TYR A 238 -6.89 15.62 -22.85
CA TYR A 238 -6.99 16.37 -24.10
C TYR A 238 -8.17 15.87 -24.95
N GLY A 239 -9.00 16.81 -25.42
CA GLY A 239 -10.15 16.52 -26.27
C GLY A 239 -11.31 15.81 -25.58
N LYS A 240 -11.37 15.82 -24.24
CA LYS A 240 -12.43 15.21 -23.43
C LYS A 240 -12.94 16.17 -22.37
N SER A 241 -14.25 16.19 -22.15
CA SER A 241 -14.85 16.93 -21.04
C SER A 241 -14.55 16.24 -19.71
N TYR A 242 -14.96 16.84 -18.59
CA TYR A 242 -14.87 16.18 -17.30
C TYR A 242 -15.80 14.96 -17.26
N GLU A 243 -17.05 15.08 -17.73
CA GLU A 243 -18.04 14.00 -17.73
C GLU A 243 -17.56 12.77 -18.52
N ASP A 244 -16.93 13.00 -19.67
CA ASP A 244 -16.42 11.95 -20.57
C ASP A 244 -15.47 10.95 -19.88
N VAL A 245 -14.81 11.37 -18.80
CA VAL A 245 -13.73 10.62 -18.17
C VAL A 245 -13.99 10.30 -16.70
N MET A 246 -15.17 10.63 -16.16
CA MET A 246 -15.48 10.45 -14.74
C MET A 246 -15.31 9.00 -14.28
N GLY A 247 -15.87 8.04 -15.02
CA GLY A 247 -15.73 6.61 -14.71
C GLY A 247 -14.28 6.14 -14.72
N MET A 248 -13.50 6.59 -15.70
CA MET A 248 -12.08 6.28 -15.77
C MET A 248 -11.30 6.84 -14.58
N ARG A 249 -11.59 8.08 -14.14
CA ARG A 249 -10.99 8.67 -12.94
C ARG A 249 -11.36 7.91 -11.67
N GLY A 250 -12.62 7.50 -11.55
CA GLY A 250 -13.07 6.68 -10.42
C GLY A 250 -12.34 5.34 -10.37
N TYR A 251 -12.23 4.66 -11.52
CA TYR A 251 -11.59 3.36 -11.62
C TYR A 251 -10.13 3.39 -11.17
N VAL A 252 -9.41 4.45 -11.55
CA VAL A 252 -7.99 4.64 -11.24
C VAL A 252 -7.74 4.79 -9.75
N ASN A 253 -8.68 5.41 -9.03
CA ASN A 253 -8.53 5.65 -7.60
C ASN A 253 -9.09 4.52 -6.74
N LEU A 254 -9.98 3.69 -7.29
CA LEU A 254 -10.62 2.61 -6.53
C LEU A 254 -9.59 1.71 -5.84
N TRP A 255 -8.58 1.26 -6.57
CA TRP A 255 -7.55 0.36 -6.04
C TRP A 255 -6.66 1.02 -5.00
N PRO A 256 -5.99 2.17 -5.28
CA PRO A 256 -5.23 2.89 -4.25
C PRO A 256 -6.04 3.16 -2.98
N LEU A 257 -7.27 3.64 -3.11
CA LEU A 257 -8.12 3.98 -1.98
C LEU A 257 -8.47 2.75 -1.13
N GLY A 258 -8.91 1.67 -1.78
CA GLY A 258 -9.27 0.43 -1.09
C GLY A 258 -8.07 -0.24 -0.41
N ILE A 259 -6.91 -0.25 -1.06
CA ILE A 259 -5.69 -0.84 -0.50
C ILE A 259 -5.14 -0.01 0.67
N MET A 260 -5.17 1.33 0.56
CA MET A 260 -4.80 2.17 1.71
C MET A 260 -5.70 1.91 2.92
N ASP A 261 -7.02 1.78 2.73
CA ASP A 261 -7.91 1.48 3.87
C ASP A 261 -7.64 0.10 4.47
N ALA A 262 -7.38 -0.91 3.63
CA ALA A 262 -7.01 -2.25 4.07
C ALA A 262 -5.73 -2.26 4.91
N VAL A 263 -4.69 -1.58 4.44
CA VAL A 263 -3.41 -1.46 5.13
C VAL A 263 -3.58 -0.71 6.45
N LEU A 264 -4.34 0.39 6.48
CA LEU A 264 -4.61 1.12 7.71
C LEU A 264 -5.41 0.30 8.72
N ARG A 265 -6.32 -0.56 8.25
CA ARG A 265 -7.09 -1.48 9.09
C ARG A 265 -6.25 -2.62 9.66
N SER A 266 -5.16 -3.02 8.99
CA SER A 266 -4.28 -4.10 9.45
C SER A 266 -3.54 -3.81 10.76
N GLY A 267 -3.41 -2.53 11.13
CA GLY A 267 -2.66 -2.08 12.31
C GLY A 267 -1.14 -1.95 12.09
N LEU A 268 -0.63 -2.24 10.89
CA LEU A 268 0.79 -2.10 10.54
C LEU A 268 1.29 -0.64 10.53
N VAL A 269 0.38 0.32 10.49
CA VAL A 269 0.70 1.74 10.44
C VAL A 269 0.62 2.36 11.84
N PRO A 270 1.69 3.03 12.33
CA PRO A 270 1.69 3.66 13.64
C PRO A 270 0.63 4.77 13.79
N ASP A 271 -0.29 4.58 14.74
CA ASP A 271 -1.34 5.55 15.04
C ASP A 271 -0.85 6.62 16.03
N SER A 272 -1.07 7.88 15.67
CA SER A 272 -0.80 9.04 16.53
C SER A 272 -1.72 9.11 17.74
N ARG A 273 -2.88 8.44 17.69
CA ARG A 273 -3.88 8.39 18.76
C ARG A 273 -3.89 7.08 19.55
N ALA A 274 -2.99 6.15 19.26
CA ALA A 274 -2.89 4.92 20.03
C ALA A 274 -2.57 5.23 21.52
N PRO A 275 -3.19 4.52 22.48
CA PRO A 275 -2.81 4.62 23.88
C PRO A 275 -1.31 4.35 24.04
N ILE A 276 -0.61 5.24 24.73
CA ILE A 276 0.81 5.04 25.04
C ILE A 276 0.89 3.80 25.93
N SER A 277 1.46 2.71 25.42
CA SER A 277 1.70 1.52 26.22
C SER A 277 2.66 1.88 27.36
N PRO A 278 2.41 1.46 28.61
CA PRO A 278 3.33 1.71 29.71
C PRO A 278 4.70 1.07 29.39
N PRO A 279 5.82 1.69 29.80
CA PRO A 279 7.14 1.14 29.56
C PRO A 279 7.25 -0.24 30.19
N SER A 280 7.62 -1.24 29.40
CA SER A 280 7.90 -2.60 29.87
C SER A 280 9.11 -2.57 30.81
N THR A 281 8.88 -2.73 32.11
CA THR A 281 9.92 -3.06 33.09
C THR A 281 10.36 -4.51 32.87
N GLY A 282 11.30 -4.72 31.93
CA GLY A 282 11.93 -6.01 31.66
C GLY A 282 13.43 -5.94 31.95
N GLN A 283 13.89 -6.83 32.82
CA GLN A 283 15.22 -6.89 33.43
C GLN A 283 16.39 -6.85 32.45
N HIS A 284 17.40 -6.05 32.78
CA HIS A 284 18.73 -6.09 32.16
C HIS A 284 19.40 -7.45 32.40
N SER A 285 19.96 -8.04 31.34
CA SER A 285 21.14 -8.90 31.44
C SER A 285 22.21 -8.38 30.48
N PRO A 286 23.49 -8.31 30.91
CA PRO A 286 24.54 -7.68 30.12
C PRO A 286 25.14 -8.71 29.15
N HIS A 287 25.02 -8.46 27.84
CA HIS A 287 25.89 -9.09 26.86
C HIS A 287 26.67 -8.01 26.11
N THR A 288 27.94 -7.91 26.49
CA THR A 288 29.03 -7.23 25.80
C THR A 288 29.34 -8.01 24.51
N GLY A 289 29.01 -7.42 23.36
CA GLY A 289 29.47 -7.86 22.04
C GLY A 289 29.67 -6.64 21.16
N SER A 290 30.91 -6.41 20.71
CA SER A 290 31.28 -5.29 19.84
C SER A 290 30.45 -5.27 18.55
N PRO A 291 30.02 -4.09 18.07
CA PRO A 291 29.34 -3.98 16.79
C PRO A 291 30.33 -4.13 15.61
N ALA A 292 29.93 -4.94 14.63
CA ALA A 292 30.57 -5.06 13.32
C ALA A 292 30.28 -3.81 12.45
N PRO A 293 31.11 -3.52 11.42
CA PRO A 293 31.07 -2.25 10.71
C PRO A 293 29.82 -2.09 9.85
N VAL A 294 29.18 -0.92 9.98
CA VAL A 294 28.02 -0.45 9.22
C VAL A 294 28.51 0.14 7.89
N PRO A 295 27.88 -0.15 6.73
CA PRO A 295 28.09 0.64 5.52
C PRO A 295 27.37 1.99 5.65
N ASP A 296 28.17 3.05 5.57
CA ASP A 296 27.76 4.44 5.69
C ASP A 296 27.19 4.95 4.36
N VAL A 297 25.87 4.88 4.15
CA VAL A 297 25.18 5.65 3.10
C VAL A 297 23.70 5.87 3.49
N LEU A 298 23.34 7.12 3.86
CA LEU A 298 22.08 7.83 3.55
C LEU A 298 21.74 8.91 4.59
N THR A 299 22.50 10.00 4.56
CA THR A 299 22.02 11.31 5.01
C THR A 299 22.31 12.31 3.90
N GLN A 300 21.42 12.41 2.90
CA GLN A 300 21.34 13.61 2.07
C GLN A 300 20.03 13.70 1.27
N ASN A 301 19.46 14.91 1.29
CA ASN A 301 18.43 15.48 0.42
C ASN A 301 16.94 15.34 0.82
N MET A 302 16.56 16.07 1.88
CA MET A 302 15.16 16.47 2.17
C MET A 302 14.84 17.94 1.80
N HIS A 303 15.36 18.47 0.70
CA HIS A 303 14.95 19.81 0.23
C HIS A 303 14.80 19.80 -1.30
N GLN A 304 13.56 19.75 -1.80
CA GLN A 304 13.24 20.09 -3.18
C GLN A 304 12.41 21.37 -3.22
N SER A 305 12.90 22.32 -4.02
CA SER A 305 12.43 23.69 -4.09
C SER A 305 11.02 23.82 -4.69
N TYR A 306 10.22 24.66 -4.05
CA TYR A 306 8.88 25.07 -4.49
C TYR A 306 8.95 25.83 -5.83
N LEU A 307 8.04 25.51 -6.76
CA LEU A 307 7.82 26.29 -7.99
C LEU A 307 6.34 26.68 -8.07
N THR A 308 6.11 27.97 -8.32
CA THR A 308 4.80 28.63 -8.39
C THR A 308 4.00 28.22 -9.63
N PRO A 309 2.68 27.95 -9.54
CA PRO A 309 1.86 27.55 -10.69
C PRO A 309 1.27 28.75 -11.46
N PRO A 310 0.92 28.57 -12.76
CA PRO A 310 0.07 29.50 -13.52
C PRO A 310 -1.44 29.30 -13.20
N PRO A 311 -2.27 30.34 -13.34
CA PRO A 311 -3.66 30.33 -12.86
C PRO A 311 -4.61 29.49 -13.74
N TYR A 312 -5.51 28.77 -13.07
CA TYR A 312 -6.59 27.95 -13.65
C TYR A 312 -7.80 28.81 -14.02
N GLN A 313 -8.23 28.79 -15.29
CA GLN A 313 -9.48 29.42 -15.74
C GLN A 313 -10.61 28.37 -15.77
N GLY A 314 -11.56 28.52 -14.85
CA GLY A 314 -12.77 27.71 -14.78
C GLY A 314 -13.83 28.12 -15.80
N ARG A 315 -14.61 27.15 -16.26
CA ARG A 315 -15.86 27.39 -17.00
C ARG A 315 -16.95 26.47 -16.43
N SER A 316 -18.01 27.09 -15.94
CA SER A 316 -19.36 26.54 -15.66
C SER A 316 -20.29 26.97 -16.84
N PRO A 317 -21.56 26.54 -17.00
CA PRO A 317 -22.42 25.75 -16.10
C PRO A 317 -23.45 24.76 -16.75
N ASP A 318 -24.17 24.06 -15.87
CA ASP A 318 -25.60 23.65 -15.90
C ASP A 318 -26.15 22.31 -16.45
N ALA A 319 -26.99 21.74 -15.56
CA ALA A 319 -28.15 20.84 -15.71
C ALA A 319 -27.96 19.37 -16.11
N ILE A 320 -28.40 18.47 -15.23
CA ILE A 320 -29.55 17.55 -15.43
C ILE A 320 -29.85 16.83 -14.09
N LYS A 321 -31.10 16.94 -13.63
CA LYS A 321 -31.68 16.15 -12.54
C LYS A 321 -32.19 14.83 -13.11
N GLN A 322 -31.89 13.71 -12.46
CA GLN A 322 -32.77 12.55 -12.50
C GLN A 322 -32.60 11.73 -11.21
N GLU A 323 -33.71 11.62 -10.48
CA GLU A 323 -33.85 10.77 -9.30
C GLU A 323 -33.98 9.31 -9.76
N GLU A 324 -33.16 8.42 -9.21
CA GLU A 324 -33.43 6.97 -9.21
C GLU A 324 -33.48 6.49 -7.75
N GLU A 325 -34.68 6.05 -7.38
CA GLU A 325 -35.03 5.49 -6.09
C GLU A 325 -34.48 4.05 -6.00
N PHE A 326 -33.49 3.81 -5.12
CA PHE A 326 -32.96 2.47 -4.86
C PHE A 326 -33.59 1.88 -3.61
N HIS A 327 -34.34 0.78 -3.76
CA HIS A 327 -34.84 -0.02 -2.65
C HIS A 327 -33.68 -0.76 -1.95
N PRO A 328 -33.66 -0.81 -0.60
CA PRO A 328 -32.59 -1.47 0.15
C PRO A 328 -32.86 -2.98 0.26
N LEU A 329 -31.95 -3.80 -0.28
CA LEU A 329 -31.77 -5.18 0.17
C LEU A 329 -30.61 -5.18 1.18
N ILE A 330 -30.94 -5.10 2.47
CA ILE A 330 -30.01 -5.26 3.58
C ILE A 330 -30.09 -6.72 4.03
N PRO A 331 -29.00 -7.49 3.96
CA PRO A 331 -28.71 -8.50 4.97
C PRO A 331 -27.90 -7.81 6.08
N GLU A 332 -28.40 -7.90 7.31
CA GLU A 332 -27.71 -7.40 8.51
C GLU A 332 -26.27 -7.92 8.55
N ALA A 333 -25.30 -6.99 8.57
CA ALA A 333 -23.91 -7.31 8.81
C ALA A 333 -23.72 -7.53 10.33
N PRO A 334 -23.15 -8.67 10.78
CA PRO A 334 -22.83 -8.86 12.18
C PRO A 334 -21.67 -7.94 12.56
N HIS A 335 -21.97 -6.90 13.33
CA HIS A 335 -20.98 -6.03 13.95
C HIS A 335 -20.48 -6.67 15.24
N GLU A 336 -19.36 -7.39 15.15
CA GLU A 336 -18.52 -7.63 16.32
C GLU A 336 -17.09 -7.17 16.03
N ARG A 337 -16.66 -6.13 16.77
CA ARG A 337 -15.24 -5.92 17.03
C ARG A 337 -14.77 -7.13 17.83
N GLN A 338 -14.18 -8.12 17.17
CA GLN A 338 -13.48 -9.19 17.88
C GLN A 338 -12.25 -8.58 18.56
N SER A 339 -12.39 -8.33 19.86
CA SER A 339 -11.27 -8.14 20.76
C SER A 339 -10.49 -9.46 20.79
N PHE A 340 -9.33 -9.50 20.15
CA PHE A 340 -8.42 -10.64 20.26
C PHE A 340 -7.85 -10.69 21.68
N ALA A 341 -8.60 -11.31 22.60
CA ALA A 341 -8.09 -11.68 23.90
C ALA A 341 -6.88 -12.60 23.68
N HIS A 342 -5.73 -12.18 24.20
CA HIS A 342 -4.50 -12.96 24.18
C HIS A 342 -4.67 -14.25 24.99
N GLN A 343 -5.11 -15.33 24.34
CA GLN A 343 -4.83 -16.66 24.83
C GLN A 343 -3.37 -16.99 24.49
N ARG A 344 -2.47 -16.74 25.44
CA ARG A 344 -1.17 -17.43 25.49
C ARG A 344 -1.46 -18.92 25.64
N THR A 345 -1.49 -19.62 24.52
CA THR A 345 -1.26 -21.06 24.51
C THR A 345 0.17 -21.26 24.02
N ASP A 346 1.03 -21.78 24.90
CA ASP A 346 2.40 -22.20 24.61
C ASP A 346 2.38 -23.42 23.68
N SER A 347 1.91 -23.25 22.45
CA SER A 347 2.07 -24.23 21.40
C SER A 347 3.42 -23.96 20.73
N LYS A 348 4.38 -24.88 20.88
CA LYS A 348 5.71 -24.84 20.22
C LYS A 348 5.65 -24.95 18.68
N THR A 349 4.47 -24.83 18.09
CA THR A 349 4.21 -25.04 16.65
C THR A 349 3.61 -23.79 16.04
N THR A 350 4.14 -23.37 14.89
CA THR A 350 3.58 -22.28 14.10
C THR A 350 2.08 -22.54 13.82
N PRO A 351 1.18 -21.58 14.07
CA PRO A 351 -0.24 -21.73 13.75
C PRO A 351 -0.44 -22.09 12.28
N VAL A 352 -1.44 -22.92 12.00
CA VAL A 352 -1.85 -23.24 10.63
C VAL A 352 -2.95 -22.26 10.21
N TRP A 353 -2.91 -21.85 8.94
CA TRP A 353 -3.92 -20.96 8.38
C TRP A 353 -5.31 -21.59 8.38
N ASN A 354 -6.31 -20.80 8.78
CA ASN A 354 -7.71 -21.22 8.78
C ASN A 354 -8.45 -20.64 7.56
N PRO A 355 -8.80 -21.45 6.54
CA PRO A 355 -9.57 -20.98 5.38
C PRO A 355 -10.97 -20.46 5.72
N ALA A 356 -11.54 -20.91 6.83
CA ALA A 356 -12.88 -20.51 7.26
C ALA A 356 -12.89 -19.19 8.06
N ALA A 357 -11.73 -18.62 8.39
CA ALA A 357 -11.66 -17.34 9.07
C ALA A 357 -12.19 -16.22 8.17
N PRO A 358 -12.99 -15.27 8.69
CA PRO A 358 -13.54 -14.20 7.89
C PRO A 358 -12.42 -13.28 7.40
N LYS A 359 -12.56 -12.80 6.16
CA LYS A 359 -11.68 -11.74 5.65
C LYS A 359 -11.88 -10.47 6.47
N THR A 360 -10.78 -9.80 6.78
CA THR A 360 -10.79 -8.54 7.52
C THR A 360 -11.27 -7.38 6.69
N HIS A 361 -11.03 -7.40 5.37
CA HIS A 361 -11.34 -6.31 4.46
C HIS A 361 -11.55 -6.83 3.02
N ILE A 362 -12.37 -6.16 2.20
CA ILE A 362 -12.71 -6.64 0.84
C ILE A 362 -11.55 -6.52 -0.16
N PHE A 363 -10.60 -5.64 0.13
CA PHE A 363 -9.36 -5.48 -0.65
C PHE A 363 -8.21 -6.35 -0.10
N ASP A 364 -8.47 -7.23 0.86
CA ASP A 364 -7.53 -8.26 1.30
C ASP A 364 -7.71 -9.57 0.52
N SER A 365 -6.58 -10.09 0.04
CA SER A 365 -6.53 -11.30 -0.79
C SER A 365 -6.89 -12.56 0.00
N SER A 366 -6.52 -12.65 1.28
CA SER A 366 -6.76 -13.82 2.16
C SER A 366 -7.30 -13.44 3.54
N ALA A 367 -7.82 -14.44 4.25
CA ALA A 367 -8.08 -14.32 5.68
C ALA A 367 -6.76 -14.06 6.44
N PRO A 368 -6.80 -13.27 7.54
CA PRO A 368 -5.60 -12.93 8.30
C PRO A 368 -5.00 -14.18 8.97
N HIS A 369 -3.67 -14.26 8.98
CA HIS A 369 -2.95 -15.22 9.80
C HIS A 369 -2.62 -14.59 11.18
N PRO A 370 -2.60 -15.35 12.29
CA PRO A 370 -2.29 -14.80 13.62
C PRO A 370 -0.97 -14.04 13.73
N TYR A 371 0.00 -14.33 12.86
CA TYR A 371 1.31 -13.68 12.85
C TYR A 371 1.39 -12.44 11.95
N ASP A 372 0.33 -12.11 11.18
CA ASP A 372 0.32 -10.93 10.31
C ASP A 372 0.29 -9.62 11.14
N HIS A 373 -0.24 -9.69 12.36
CA HIS A 373 -0.39 -8.53 13.23
C HIS A 373 0.95 -7.98 13.75
N PRO A 374 1.02 -6.65 14.01
CA PRO A 374 2.22 -6.00 14.52
C PRO A 374 2.81 -6.68 15.76
N VAL A 375 4.13 -6.69 15.84
CA VAL A 375 4.88 -7.14 17.03
C VAL A 375 5.21 -5.92 17.90
N ASN A 376 5.07 -6.05 19.21
CA ASN A 376 5.58 -5.05 20.16
C ASN A 376 7.11 -5.18 20.24
N LEU A 377 7.81 -4.37 19.44
CA LEU A 377 9.28 -4.36 19.38
C LEU A 377 9.85 -3.33 20.37
N PRO A 378 10.92 -3.68 21.13
CA PRO A 378 11.60 -2.72 21.98
C PRO A 378 12.22 -1.60 21.13
N SER A 379 12.31 -0.40 21.71
CA SER A 379 12.91 0.76 21.02
C SER A 379 14.35 0.48 20.63
N LEU A 380 14.70 0.78 19.38
CA LEU A 380 16.08 0.77 18.92
C LEU A 380 16.84 1.92 19.58
N ALA A 381 18.02 1.64 20.15
CA ALA A 381 18.87 2.61 20.83
C ALA A 381 19.67 3.51 19.86
N PHE A 382 19.62 3.23 18.56
CA PHE A 382 20.33 3.96 17.51
C PHE A 382 19.44 5.05 16.91
N ASP A 383 20.07 6.07 16.30
CA ASP A 383 19.43 7.18 15.57
C ASP A 383 18.74 6.75 14.27
N ILE A 384 17.88 5.74 14.34
CA ILE A 384 17.04 5.33 13.22
C ILE A 384 15.84 6.28 13.18
N THR A 385 15.57 6.84 12.00
CA THR A 385 14.42 7.72 11.79
C THR A 385 13.14 7.01 12.24
N LYS A 386 12.52 7.54 13.31
CA LYS A 386 11.27 6.98 13.82
C LYS A 386 10.17 7.15 12.77
N PRO A 387 9.33 6.13 12.53
CA PRO A 387 8.19 6.26 11.63
C PRO A 387 7.31 7.44 12.03
N LYS A 388 6.96 8.29 11.04
CA LYS A 388 5.92 9.31 11.23
C LYS A 388 4.64 8.60 11.65
N LYS A 389 4.01 9.06 12.73
CA LYS A 389 2.68 8.59 13.14
C LYS A 389 1.61 9.36 12.37
N ILE A 390 0.52 8.70 12.03
CA ILE A 390 -0.63 9.32 11.37
C ILE A 390 -1.89 9.12 12.20
N ASP A 391 -2.88 10.00 12.08
CA ASP A 391 -4.21 9.80 12.68
C ASP A 391 -4.97 8.77 11.83
N VAL A 392 -4.79 7.49 12.16
CA VAL A 392 -5.29 6.37 11.34
C VAL A 392 -6.81 6.45 11.19
N ALA A 393 -7.53 6.73 12.28
CA ALA A 393 -8.99 6.86 12.25
C ALA A 393 -9.46 7.98 11.32
N ALA A 394 -8.85 9.17 11.42
CA ALA A 394 -9.19 10.28 10.53
C ALA A 394 -8.86 9.97 9.06
N ARG A 395 -7.71 9.33 8.80
CA ARG A 395 -7.31 8.98 7.44
C ARG A 395 -8.25 7.96 6.82
N ARG A 396 -8.65 6.92 7.57
CA ARG A 396 -9.63 5.92 7.11
C ARG A 396 -10.99 6.54 6.83
N GLU A 397 -11.45 7.45 7.69
CA GLU A 397 -12.70 8.17 7.43
C GLU A 397 -12.62 8.99 6.12
N TRP A 398 -11.51 9.70 5.90
CA TRP A 398 -11.29 10.44 4.65
C TRP A 398 -11.27 9.53 3.42
N LEU A 399 -10.56 8.40 3.48
CA LEU A 399 -10.54 7.40 2.40
C LEU A 399 -11.93 6.87 2.09
N ASN A 400 -12.73 6.58 3.13
CA ASN A 400 -14.11 6.11 2.96
C ASN A 400 -15.02 7.18 2.34
N CYS A 401 -14.81 8.46 2.65
CA CYS A 401 -15.48 9.56 1.93
C CYS A 401 -15.09 9.58 0.43
N MET A 402 -13.80 9.38 0.11
CA MET A 402 -13.34 9.34 -1.28
C MET A 402 -13.87 8.11 -2.04
N LEU A 403 -13.98 6.96 -1.38
CA LEU A 403 -14.56 5.74 -1.92
C LEU A 403 -16.06 5.89 -2.19
N TYR A 404 -16.80 6.49 -1.25
CA TYR A 404 -18.22 6.82 -1.46
C TYR A 404 -18.40 7.79 -2.62
N TYR A 405 -17.63 8.89 -2.68
CA TYR A 405 -17.64 9.81 -3.82
C TYR A 405 -17.31 9.12 -5.15
N THR A 406 -16.33 8.21 -5.14
CA THR A 406 -15.97 7.40 -6.32
C THR A 406 -17.13 6.52 -6.79
N ALA A 407 -17.97 6.05 -5.87
CA ALA A 407 -19.14 5.26 -6.21
C ALA A 407 -20.31 6.11 -6.73
N THR A 408 -20.67 7.17 -6.01
CA THR A 408 -21.88 7.96 -6.31
C THR A 408 -21.68 8.93 -7.46
N ASP A 409 -20.52 9.60 -7.50
CA ASP A 409 -20.28 10.66 -8.46
C ASP A 409 -19.48 10.15 -9.65
N LEU A 410 -18.55 9.22 -9.45
CA LEU A 410 -17.73 8.68 -10.54
C LEU A 410 -18.26 7.35 -11.11
N GLY A 411 -19.40 6.85 -10.59
CA GLY A 411 -20.10 5.69 -11.13
C GLY A 411 -19.47 4.33 -10.83
N ILE A 412 -18.43 4.26 -9.98
CA ILE A 412 -17.73 3.01 -9.66
C ILE A 412 -18.34 2.39 -8.40
N LYS A 413 -19.48 1.72 -8.56
CA LYS A 413 -20.29 1.15 -7.45
C LYS A 413 -19.48 0.29 -6.47
N LYS A 414 -18.40 -0.37 -6.92
CA LYS A 414 -17.48 -1.13 -6.05
C LYS A 414 -16.90 -0.30 -4.90
N GLY A 415 -16.76 1.02 -5.07
CA GLY A 415 -16.29 1.93 -4.01
C GLY A 415 -17.23 2.00 -2.79
N MET A 416 -18.53 1.73 -2.98
CA MET A 416 -19.51 1.78 -1.89
C MET A 416 -19.42 0.58 -0.95
N TYR A 417 -18.84 -0.52 -1.40
CA TYR A 417 -18.75 -1.74 -0.60
C TYR A 417 -17.89 -1.53 0.65
N VAL A 418 -16.78 -0.77 0.57
CA VAL A 418 -15.91 -0.56 1.75
C VAL A 418 -16.66 0.18 2.85
N PRO A 419 -17.21 1.39 2.64
CA PRO A 419 -17.95 2.07 3.72
C PRO A 419 -19.13 1.26 4.23
N LEU A 420 -19.79 0.46 3.38
CA LEU A 420 -20.88 -0.42 3.79
C LEU A 420 -20.39 -1.54 4.73
N THR A 421 -19.40 -2.33 4.32
CA THR A 421 -18.89 -3.45 5.12
C THR A 421 -18.16 -2.99 6.39
N GLU A 422 -17.63 -1.77 6.37
CA GLU A 422 -16.96 -1.15 7.51
C GLU A 422 -17.93 -0.46 8.48
N GLY A 423 -19.22 -0.40 8.16
CA GLY A 423 -20.24 0.30 8.96
C GLY A 423 -20.10 1.82 8.99
N LEU A 424 -19.36 2.40 8.04
CA LEU A 424 -19.11 3.85 7.93
C LEU A 424 -20.08 4.54 6.97
N LEU A 425 -20.89 3.79 6.22
CA LEU A 425 -21.77 4.31 5.16
C LEU A 425 -22.66 5.47 5.62
N PRO A 426 -23.39 5.41 6.76
CA PRO A 426 -24.24 6.52 7.19
C PRO A 426 -23.46 7.82 7.43
N THR A 427 -22.29 7.71 8.05
CA THR A 427 -21.42 8.85 8.35
C THR A 427 -20.81 9.46 7.10
N VAL A 428 -20.24 8.62 6.22
CA VAL A 428 -19.55 9.12 5.01
C VAL A 428 -20.55 9.67 3.99
N LYS A 429 -21.74 9.04 3.87
CA LYS A 429 -22.83 9.52 3.02
C LYS A 429 -23.22 10.94 3.41
N ALA A 430 -23.55 11.15 4.68
CA ALA A 430 -23.95 12.48 5.16
C ALA A 430 -22.86 13.54 4.90
N LYS A 431 -21.59 13.20 5.14
CA LYS A 431 -20.46 14.13 4.90
C LYS A 431 -20.28 14.47 3.43
N VAL A 432 -20.33 13.46 2.55
CA VAL A 432 -20.13 13.67 1.11
C VAL A 432 -21.32 14.41 0.53
N ASP A 433 -22.55 14.03 0.85
CA ASP A 433 -23.77 14.68 0.37
C ASP A 433 -23.78 16.17 0.77
N ALA A 434 -23.46 16.48 2.03
CA ALA A 434 -23.32 17.86 2.51
C ALA A 434 -22.20 18.63 1.77
N ALA A 435 -21.04 18.02 1.53
CA ALA A 435 -19.94 18.65 0.79
C ALA A 435 -20.33 18.98 -0.66
N LEU A 436 -21.18 18.14 -1.26
CA LEU A 436 -21.71 18.29 -2.63
C LEU A 436 -22.95 19.17 -2.73
N GLY A 437 -23.54 19.61 -1.62
CA GLY A 437 -24.76 20.41 -1.61
C GLY A 437 -26.03 19.60 -1.92
N ARG A 438 -26.01 18.29 -1.65
CA ARG A 438 -27.17 17.39 -1.71
C ARG A 438 -27.72 17.30 -0.28
N GLY A 439 -28.74 18.08 0.04
CA GLY A 439 -29.34 18.18 1.37
C GLY A 439 -30.85 18.17 1.28
#